data_AF-A0A970Z7W8-F1
#
_entry.id   AF-A0A970Z7W8-F1
#
_cell.length_a   1.000
_cell.length_b   1.000
_cell.length_c   1.000
_cell.angle_alpha   90.00
_cell.angle_beta   90.00
_cell.angle_gamma   90.00
#
_symmetry.space_group_name_H-M   'P 1'
#
loop_
_entity.id
_entity.type
_entity.pdbx_description
1 polymer ?
#
loop_
_entity_poly.entity_id
_entity_poly.type
_entity_poly.pdbx_seq_one_letter_code
_entity_poly.pdbx_strand_id
1 'polypeptide(L)'
;MPTEYRVYRWGWAPHGLATRRQLRAEGLRPNGQEPRAEIRWRRGRRVAYLYAVADAAPKRIATPAQLVALGEAMRVRRTCPVCGRDVGYCLPRRWGTCLDCHDTPSWRSAA
;
A
#
# COMPACT_ATOMS: atom_id res chain seq x y z
N MET A 1 -25.64 -20.45 -3.39
CA MET A 1 -24.33 -20.03 -2.83
C MET A 1 -23.36 -21.17 -3.08
N PRO A 2 -22.15 -21.00 -3.62
CA PRO A 2 -21.24 -22.13 -3.70
C PRO A 2 -20.69 -22.38 -2.29
N THR A 3 -21.32 -23.33 -1.59
CA THR A 3 -21.04 -23.76 -0.22
C THR A 3 -19.90 -24.77 -0.19
N GLU A 4 -18.78 -24.49 -0.87
CA GLU A 4 -17.58 -25.32 -0.73
C GLU A 4 -16.33 -24.43 -0.75
N TYR A 5 -15.89 -24.03 0.44
CA TYR A 5 -14.58 -23.41 0.63
C TYR A 5 -13.51 -24.49 0.57
N ARG A 6 -12.71 -24.50 -0.51
CA ARG A 6 -11.73 -25.57 -0.75
C ARG A 6 -10.31 -25.17 -0.35
N VAL A 7 -9.61 -26.14 0.26
CA VAL A 7 -8.19 -26.02 0.61
C VAL A 7 -7.37 -26.90 -0.32
N TYR A 8 -6.53 -26.28 -1.14
CA TYR A 8 -5.63 -26.97 -2.08
C TYR A 8 -4.24 -27.21 -1.48
N ARG A 9 -3.58 -28.28 -1.95
CA ARG A 9 -2.14 -28.46 -1.77
C ARG A 9 -1.38 -27.47 -2.64
N TRP A 10 -0.12 -27.21 -2.26
CA TRP A 10 0.77 -26.35 -3.05
C TRP A 10 0.89 -26.84 -4.50
N GLY A 11 0.55 -25.99 -5.46
CA GLY A 11 0.60 -26.29 -6.90
C GLY A 11 -0.65 -26.97 -7.48
N TRP A 12 -1.68 -27.25 -6.67
CA TRP A 12 -2.88 -27.97 -7.09
C TRP A 12 -4.11 -27.08 -7.30
N ALA A 13 -3.94 -25.77 -7.24
CA ALA A 13 -5.03 -24.84 -7.49
C ALA A 13 -5.45 -24.90 -8.97
N PRO A 14 -6.75 -25.03 -9.28
CA PRO A 14 -7.22 -25.07 -10.65
C PRO A 14 -7.02 -23.72 -11.35
N HIS A 15 -7.06 -23.74 -12.68
CA HIS A 15 -7.10 -22.53 -13.49
C HIS A 15 -8.33 -21.66 -13.15
N GLY A 16 -8.22 -20.35 -13.39
CA GLY A 16 -9.26 -19.38 -13.07
C GLY A 16 -9.25 -18.89 -11.61
N LEU A 17 -8.40 -19.47 -10.76
CA LEU A 17 -8.10 -18.98 -9.41
C LEU A 17 -6.70 -18.38 -9.34
N ALA A 18 -6.59 -17.20 -8.77
CA ALA A 18 -5.33 -16.49 -8.63
C ALA A 18 -5.15 -15.92 -7.22
N THR A 19 -3.91 -15.89 -6.75
CA THR A 19 -3.53 -15.17 -5.54
C THR A 19 -3.58 -13.66 -5.78
N ARG A 20 -3.69 -12.86 -4.71
CA ARG A 20 -3.63 -11.39 -4.80
C ARG A 20 -2.36 -10.89 -5.51
N ARG A 21 -1.25 -11.62 -5.37
CA ARG A 21 0.02 -11.28 -6.01
C ARG A 21 -0.02 -11.54 -7.52
N GLN A 22 -0.60 -12.67 -7.94
CA GLN A 22 -0.80 -12.99 -9.36
C GLN A 22 -1.75 -11.99 -10.01
N LEU A 23 -2.90 -11.69 -9.39
CA LEU A 23 -3.80 -10.65 -9.89
C LEU A 23 -3.09 -9.30 -10.03
N ARG A 24 -2.28 -8.90 -9.05
CA ARG A 24 -1.53 -7.63 -9.12
C ARG A 24 -0.54 -7.62 -10.29
N ALA A 25 0.11 -8.74 -10.59
CA ALA A 25 1.04 -8.85 -11.71
C ALA A 25 0.32 -8.66 -13.07
N GLU A 26 -0.94 -9.09 -13.14
CA GLU A 26 -1.82 -8.89 -14.30
C GLU A 26 -2.55 -7.53 -14.30
N GLY A 27 -2.24 -6.63 -13.37
CA GLY A 27 -2.92 -5.34 -13.29
C GLY A 27 -4.36 -5.42 -12.77
N LEU A 28 -4.73 -6.51 -12.11
CA LEU A 28 -6.06 -6.77 -11.55
C LEU A 28 -6.09 -6.61 -10.02
N ARG A 29 -7.30 -6.50 -9.46
CA ARG A 29 -7.61 -6.53 -8.03
C ARG A 29 -8.79 -7.48 -7.77
N PRO A 30 -8.89 -8.09 -6.56
CA PRO A 30 -10.00 -8.99 -6.21
C PRO A 30 -11.41 -8.39 -6.22
N ASN A 31 -11.57 -7.10 -6.51
CA ASN A 31 -12.88 -6.44 -6.58
C ASN A 31 -13.83 -6.59 -5.37
N GLY A 32 -13.31 -6.75 -4.15
CA GLY A 32 -14.14 -6.95 -2.96
C GLY A 32 -14.67 -8.38 -2.80
N GLN A 33 -14.22 -9.32 -3.63
CA GLN A 33 -14.48 -10.74 -3.45
C GLN A 33 -13.93 -11.24 -2.11
N GLU A 34 -14.69 -12.13 -1.48
CA GLU A 34 -14.15 -13.02 -0.46
C GLU A 34 -13.27 -14.11 -1.10
N PRO A 35 -12.26 -14.63 -0.39
CA PRO A 35 -11.49 -15.78 -0.85
C PRO A 35 -12.41 -16.97 -1.20
N ARG A 36 -12.28 -17.52 -2.41
CA ARG A 36 -13.04 -18.71 -2.81
C ARG A 36 -12.38 -20.01 -2.40
N ALA A 37 -11.07 -19.96 -2.21
CA ALA A 37 -10.27 -21.10 -1.81
C ALA A 37 -8.96 -20.61 -1.20
N GLU A 38 -8.18 -21.54 -0.69
CA GLU A 38 -6.84 -21.27 -0.19
C GLU A 38 -5.88 -22.42 -0.52
N ILE A 39 -4.59 -22.09 -0.56
CA ILE A 39 -3.51 -23.06 -0.62
C ILE A 39 -2.84 -23.09 0.74
N ARG A 40 -2.76 -24.27 1.39
CA ARG A 40 -2.00 -24.46 2.63
C ARG A 40 -0.75 -25.28 2.38
N TRP A 41 0.39 -24.84 2.90
CA TRP A 41 1.65 -25.61 2.85
C TRP A 41 2.50 -25.38 4.09
N ARG A 42 3.63 -26.11 4.19
CA ARG A 42 4.48 -26.18 5.40
C ARG A 42 3.67 -26.52 6.64
N ARG A 43 2.92 -27.63 6.60
CA ARG A 43 2.04 -28.10 7.69
C ARG A 43 1.02 -27.03 8.13
N GLY A 44 0.49 -26.26 7.18
CA GLY A 44 -0.50 -25.21 7.45
C GLY A 44 0.06 -23.87 7.94
N ARG A 45 1.38 -23.73 8.13
CA ARG A 45 2.01 -22.47 8.57
C ARG A 45 1.99 -21.36 7.52
N ARG A 46 1.71 -21.71 6.26
CA ARG A 46 1.58 -20.75 5.18
C ARG A 46 0.27 -20.97 4.44
N VAL A 47 -0.41 -19.86 4.17
CA VAL A 47 -1.70 -19.80 3.51
C VAL A 47 -1.62 -18.78 2.37
N ALA A 48 -2.19 -19.12 1.21
CA ALA A 48 -2.41 -18.19 0.13
C ALA A 48 -3.87 -18.24 -0.28
N TYR A 49 -4.57 -17.11 -0.12
CA TYR A 49 -5.95 -16.97 -0.55
C TYR A 49 -6.06 -16.84 -2.06
N LEU A 50 -7.04 -17.52 -2.62
CA LEU A 50 -7.35 -17.58 -4.03
C LEU A 50 -8.66 -16.86 -4.33
N TYR A 51 -8.65 -16.12 -5.42
CA TYR A 51 -9.76 -15.30 -5.90
C TYR A 51 -10.07 -15.68 -7.34
N ALA A 52 -11.34 -15.54 -7.74
CA ALA A 52 -11.71 -15.78 -9.13
C ALA A 52 -11.18 -14.66 -10.01
N VAL A 53 -10.46 -15.04 -11.07
CA VAL A 53 -9.93 -14.09 -12.06
C VAL A 53 -11.08 -13.45 -12.84
N ALA A 54 -12.13 -14.22 -13.16
CA ALA A 54 -13.30 -13.74 -13.90
C ALA A 54 -14.05 -12.59 -13.20
N ASP A 55 -14.06 -12.59 -11.86
CA ASP A 55 -14.72 -11.57 -11.06
C ASP A 55 -13.74 -10.45 -10.62
N ALA A 56 -12.48 -10.52 -11.07
CA ALA A 56 -11.50 -9.51 -10.75
C ALA A 56 -11.78 -8.23 -11.57
N ALA A 57 -11.37 -7.10 -11.02
CA ALA A 57 -11.48 -5.81 -11.70
C ALA A 57 -10.09 -5.25 -11.98
N PRO A 58 -9.95 -4.34 -12.95
CA PRO A 58 -8.72 -3.58 -13.11
C PRO A 58 -8.29 -2.90 -11.81
N LYS A 59 -6.97 -2.88 -11.58
CA LYS A 59 -6.34 -2.13 -10.49
C LYS A 59 -6.75 -0.67 -10.60
N ARG A 60 -7.13 -0.06 -9.48
CA ARG A 60 -7.42 1.38 -9.43
C ARG A 60 -6.14 2.17 -9.70
N ILE A 61 -6.21 3.06 -10.68
CA ILE A 61 -5.15 4.02 -11.01
C ILE A 61 -5.59 5.36 -10.42
N ALA A 62 -4.68 6.06 -9.76
CA ALA A 62 -4.96 7.38 -9.23
C ALA A 62 -5.21 8.35 -10.39
N THR A 63 -6.22 9.21 -10.25
CA THR A 63 -6.47 10.25 -11.24
C THR A 63 -5.37 11.32 -11.17
N PRO A 64 -5.14 12.10 -12.24
CA PRO A 64 -4.18 13.22 -12.19
C PRO A 64 -4.44 14.18 -11.03
N ALA A 65 -5.70 14.50 -10.74
CA ALA A 65 -6.07 15.35 -9.60
C ALA A 65 -5.69 14.73 -8.24
N GLN A 66 -5.87 13.41 -8.07
CA GLN A 66 -5.44 12.71 -6.86
C GLN A 66 -3.91 12.73 -6.69
N LEU A 67 -3.16 12.64 -7.79
CA LEU A 67 -1.70 12.72 -7.76
C LEU A 67 -1.23 14.13 -7.38
N VAL A 68 -1.86 15.18 -7.90
CA VAL A 68 -1.57 16.57 -7.51
C VAL A 68 -1.87 16.79 -6.03
N ALA A 69 -3.05 16.39 -5.54
CA ALA A 69 -3.40 16.51 -4.13
C ALA A 69 -2.43 15.75 -3.21
N LEU A 70 -1.98 14.55 -3.62
CA LEU A 70 -0.95 13.81 -2.89
C LEU A 70 0.40 14.56 -2.88
N GLY A 71 0.78 15.17 -3.99
CA GLY A 71 1.98 16.00 -4.09
C GLY A 71 1.94 17.20 -3.14
N GLU A 72 0.81 17.91 -3.08
CA GLU A 72 0.61 19.02 -2.14
C GLU A 72 0.65 18.56 -0.68
N ALA A 73 -0.02 17.44 -0.36
CA ALA A 73 0.03 16.85 0.97
C ALA A 73 1.45 16.44 1.37
N MET A 74 2.24 15.91 0.42
CA MET A 74 3.65 15.61 0.66
C MET A 74 4.47 16.89 0.87
N ARG A 75 4.26 17.94 0.07
CA ARG A 75 4.96 19.23 0.25
C ARG A 75 4.79 19.76 1.67
N VAL A 76 3.55 19.82 2.18
CA VAL A 76 3.28 20.26 3.56
C VAL A 76 4.03 19.40 4.59
N ARG A 77 4.08 18.08 4.39
CA ARG A 77 4.77 17.17 5.31
C ARG A 77 6.30 17.25 5.25
N ARG A 78 6.86 17.86 4.22
CA ARG A 78 8.31 18.03 4.03
C ARG A 78 8.79 19.48 4.23
N THR A 79 7.88 20.46 4.24
CA THR A 79 8.21 21.86 4.50
C THR A 79 8.44 22.10 5.99
N CYS A 80 9.67 22.41 6.38
CA CYS A 80 9.99 22.77 7.75
C CYS A 80 9.29 24.07 8.17
N PRO A 81 8.58 24.10 9.32
CA PRO A 81 7.92 25.32 9.78
C PRO A 81 8.89 26.40 10.29
N VAL A 82 10.15 26.04 10.58
CA VAL A 82 11.16 26.99 11.09
C VAL A 82 11.89 27.69 9.95
N CYS A 83 12.44 26.93 8.99
CA CYS A 83 13.21 27.50 7.88
C CYS A 83 12.43 27.62 6.57
N GLY A 84 11.18 27.16 6.51
CA GLY A 84 10.32 27.23 5.32
C GLY A 84 10.74 26.34 4.14
N ARG A 85 11.83 25.58 4.26
CA ARG A 85 12.37 24.76 3.16
C ARG A 85 11.65 23.41 3.07
N ASP A 86 11.36 22.96 1.85
CA ASP A 86 11.05 21.55 1.57
C ASP A 86 12.35 20.74 1.66
N VAL A 87 12.48 19.90 2.69
CA VAL A 87 13.71 19.14 2.94
C VAL A 87 13.75 17.78 2.23
N GLY A 88 12.76 17.45 1.39
CA GLY A 88 12.75 16.22 0.58
C GLY A 88 12.37 14.94 1.34
N TYR A 89 12.26 14.98 2.67
CA TYR A 89 11.77 13.89 3.52
C TYR A 89 10.63 14.34 4.42
N CYS A 90 9.76 13.42 4.84
CA CYS A 90 8.70 13.72 5.80
C CYS A 90 9.31 14.11 7.15
N LEU A 91 8.94 15.28 7.67
CA LEU A 91 9.45 15.76 8.95
C LEU A 91 9.18 14.77 10.09
N PRO A 92 10.17 14.49 10.95
CA PRO A 92 9.99 13.62 12.10
C PRO A 92 8.94 14.19 13.06
N ARG A 93 7.94 13.35 13.43
CA ARG A 93 6.86 13.74 14.35
C ARG A 93 7.35 14.16 15.75
N ARG A 94 8.50 13.65 16.19
CA ARG A 94 9.07 13.95 17.52
C ARG A 94 9.43 15.44 17.67
N TRP A 95 10.01 16.03 16.64
CA TRP A 95 10.53 17.40 16.69
C TRP A 95 9.66 18.38 15.91
N GLY A 96 8.90 17.90 14.92
CA GLY A 96 8.04 18.75 14.08
C GLY A 96 8.82 19.67 13.14
N THR A 97 10.15 19.54 13.08
CA THR A 97 11.07 20.37 12.28
C THR A 97 12.02 19.48 11.49
N CYS A 98 12.82 20.08 10.60
CA CYS A 98 13.86 19.33 9.92
C CYS A 98 15.04 19.06 10.86
N LEU A 99 15.86 18.06 10.50
CA LEU A 99 17.05 17.66 11.25
C LEU A 99 18.00 18.86 11.45
N ASP A 100 18.26 19.63 10.40
CA ASP A 100 19.14 20.81 10.50
C ASP A 100 18.67 21.83 11.54
N CYS A 101 17.35 22.15 11.56
CA CYS A 101 16.79 23.08 12.54
C CYS A 101 16.71 22.49 13.95
N HIS A 102 16.66 21.17 14.08
CA HIS A 102 16.71 20.51 15.38
C HIS A 102 18.13 20.45 15.95
N ASP A 103 19.09 20.05 15.13
CA ASP A 103 20.48 19.79 15.53
C ASP A 103 21.28 21.09 15.64
N THR A 104 20.96 22.09 14.82
CA THR A 104 21.55 23.42 14.90
C THR A 104 20.44 24.46 15.03
N PRO A 105 19.84 24.62 16.23
CA PRO A 105 18.87 25.68 16.46
C PRO A 105 19.57 27.02 16.25
N SER A 106 19.34 27.67 15.10
CA SER A 106 19.75 29.05 14.92
C SER A 106 18.85 29.88 15.81
N TRP A 107 19.34 30.26 16.99
CA TRP A 107 18.69 31.18 17.93
C TRP A 107 18.48 32.60 17.35
N ARG A 108 18.53 32.77 16.02
CA ARG A 108 18.23 34.04 15.36
C ARG A 108 16.74 34.32 15.55
N SER A 109 16.51 35.15 16.56
CA SER A 109 15.26 35.68 17.07
C SER A 109 14.33 36.15 15.96
N ALA A 110 13.05 35.81 16.07
CA ALA A 110 12.00 36.65 15.52
C ALA A 110 12.14 38.04 16.15
N ALA A 111 12.44 39.04 15.32
CA ALA A 111 12.24 40.46 15.60
C ALA A 111 11.02 40.91 14.81
#